data_AF-A0A7Y9EKB8-F1
#
_entry.id   AF-A0A7Y9EKB8-F1
#
_cell.length_a   1.000
_cell.length_b   1.000
_cell.length_c   1.000
_cell.angle_alpha   90.00
_cell.angle_beta   90.00
_cell.angle_gamma   90.00
#
_symmetry.space_group_name_H-M   'P 1'
#
loop_
_entity.id
_entity.type
_entity.pdbx_description
1 polymer ?
#
loop_
_entity_poly.entity_id
_entity_poly.type
_entity_poly.pdbx_seq_one_letter_code
_entity_poly.pdbx_strand_id
1 'polypeptide(L)'
;MRPAVPALRPPLTALCLPLAVLLAASLAGCSGSSEPGSGPSPSAPTARPAPPVLNGVRPGAEKKSQLDGTWTAGSGSRRVALFLYRGAATLNAPGFCTGTVDAQGRIKLSCANGSRDRTDGRAALRSGKLVVTWTGGPKDVLRLRAG
;
A
#
# COMPACT_ATOMS: atom_id res chain seq x y z
N MET A 1 31.06 29.65 -19.65
CA MET A 1 29.86 29.93 -20.49
C MET A 1 28.83 28.85 -20.20
N ARG A 2 27.66 29.23 -19.67
CA ARG A 2 26.55 28.31 -19.32
C ARG A 2 25.52 28.31 -20.46
N PRO A 3 25.11 27.15 -21.00
CA PRO A 3 23.86 27.06 -21.76
C PRO A 3 22.67 26.72 -20.85
N ALA A 4 21.57 27.39 -21.15
CA ALA A 4 20.33 27.47 -20.38
C ALA A 4 19.49 26.18 -20.41
N VAL A 5 18.74 25.96 -19.31
CA VAL A 5 17.75 24.90 -19.15
C VAL A 5 16.38 25.42 -19.61
N PRO A 6 15.67 24.76 -20.54
CA PRO A 6 14.27 25.07 -20.78
C PRO A 6 13.38 24.39 -19.73
N ALA A 7 12.61 25.20 -19.02
CA ALA A 7 11.55 24.77 -18.12
C ALA A 7 10.31 24.36 -18.92
N LEU A 8 9.91 23.08 -18.85
CA LEU A 8 8.63 22.61 -19.39
C LEU A 8 7.55 22.77 -18.31
N ARG A 9 6.61 23.68 -18.56
CA ARG A 9 5.38 23.86 -17.80
C ARG A 9 4.34 22.81 -18.21
N PRO A 10 3.61 22.16 -17.28
CA PRO A 10 2.45 21.34 -17.62
C PRO A 10 1.20 22.22 -17.87
N PRO A 11 0.30 21.84 -18.80
CA PRO A 11 -0.98 22.51 -18.97
C PRO A 11 -1.98 22.10 -17.88
N LEU A 12 -2.52 23.10 -17.17
CA LEU A 12 -3.72 23.00 -16.35
C LEU A 12 -4.91 22.62 -17.24
N THR A 13 -5.43 21.41 -17.08
CA THR A 13 -6.72 21.02 -17.67
C THR A 13 -7.68 20.69 -16.52
N ALA A 14 -8.51 21.67 -16.20
CA ALA A 14 -9.69 21.52 -15.36
C ALA A 14 -10.74 20.70 -16.14
N LEU A 15 -11.26 19.63 -15.53
CA LEU A 15 -12.39 18.89 -16.10
C LEU A 15 -13.56 18.88 -15.11
N CYS A 16 -14.69 19.36 -15.65
CA CYS A 16 -16.02 19.47 -15.06
C CYS A 16 -16.52 18.19 -14.36
N LEU A 17 -17.10 18.39 -13.18
CA LEU A 17 -17.99 17.43 -12.53
C LEU A 17 -19.44 17.65 -13.02
N PRO A 18 -20.19 16.62 -13.46
CA PRO A 18 -21.62 16.73 -13.57
C PRO A 18 -22.30 16.35 -12.25
N LEU A 19 -23.11 17.29 -11.75
CA LEU A 19 -24.10 17.14 -10.69
C LEU A 19 -25.25 16.29 -11.23
N ALA A 20 -25.59 15.16 -10.59
CA ALA A 20 -26.80 14.41 -10.90
C ALA A 20 -27.58 14.11 -9.62
N VAL A 21 -28.67 14.85 -9.45
CA VAL A 21 -29.72 14.65 -8.44
C VAL A 21 -30.71 13.63 -9.02
N LEU A 22 -31.00 12.55 -8.30
CA LEU A 22 -32.18 11.72 -8.55
C LEU A 22 -32.88 11.43 -7.23
N LEU A 23 -33.99 12.14 -7.05
CA LEU A 23 -35.01 11.93 -6.04
C LEU A 23 -35.98 10.88 -6.60
N ALA A 24 -36.17 9.75 -5.91
CA ALA A 24 -37.26 8.83 -6.21
C ALA A 24 -37.95 8.46 -4.88
N ALA A 25 -39.10 9.08 -4.66
CA ALA A 25 -40.06 8.70 -3.63
C ALA A 25 -40.92 7.55 -4.16
N SER A 26 -41.00 6.46 -3.41
CA SER A 26 -42.01 5.42 -3.59
C SER A 26 -42.78 5.23 -2.27
N LEU A 27 -43.95 5.85 -2.21
CA LEU A 27 -45.01 5.57 -1.24
C LEU A 27 -46.10 4.77 -1.98
N ALA A 28 -46.21 3.48 -1.66
CA ALA A 28 -47.40 2.64 -1.87
C ALA A 28 -47.20 1.38 -1.02
N GLY A 29 -47.91 1.25 0.10
CA GLY A 29 -49.02 0.29 0.27
C GLY A 29 -48.49 -1.09 0.71
N CYS A 30 -49.09 -1.91 1.57
CA CYS A 30 -50.43 -1.99 2.14
C CYS A 30 -50.34 -2.89 3.39
N SER A 31 -51.36 -2.83 4.24
CA SER A 31 -51.62 -3.57 5.47
C SER A 31 -51.31 -5.08 5.45
N GLY A 32 -50.86 -5.59 6.60
CA GLY A 32 -50.84 -7.03 6.91
C GLY A 32 -50.75 -7.23 8.42
N SER A 33 -51.75 -7.91 8.98
CA SER A 33 -52.10 -8.06 10.39
C SER A 33 -51.03 -8.65 11.31
N SER A 34 -51.14 -8.28 12.58
CA SER A 34 -50.37 -8.77 13.73
C SER A 34 -50.64 -10.25 14.06
N GLU A 35 -49.61 -10.99 14.49
CA GLU A 35 -49.57 -11.62 15.82
C GLU A 35 -48.13 -12.04 16.21
N PRO A 36 -47.82 -12.16 17.52
CA PRO A 36 -46.46 -12.21 18.05
C PRO A 36 -46.00 -13.63 18.37
N GLY A 37 -44.73 -13.93 18.16
CA GLY A 37 -44.13 -15.13 18.73
C GLY A 37 -42.72 -15.45 18.27
N SER A 38 -41.81 -15.44 19.25
CA SER A 38 -40.55 -16.19 19.32
C SER A 38 -39.25 -15.45 19.00
N GLY A 39 -38.66 -14.90 20.08
CA GLY A 39 -37.22 -14.95 20.35
C GLY A 39 -36.35 -13.90 19.67
N PRO A 40 -35.38 -13.27 20.38
CA PRO A 40 -34.35 -12.48 19.72
C PRO A 40 -33.51 -13.44 18.85
N SER A 41 -33.70 -13.34 17.55
CA SER A 41 -32.84 -13.98 16.56
C SER A 41 -31.40 -13.51 16.80
N PRO A 42 -30.41 -14.41 16.99
CA PRO A 42 -29.03 -14.00 17.19
C PRO A 42 -28.59 -13.23 15.95
N SER A 43 -28.31 -11.94 16.12
CA SER A 43 -27.81 -11.09 15.05
C SER A 43 -26.59 -11.77 14.43
N ALA A 44 -26.70 -12.16 13.16
CA ALA A 44 -25.58 -12.72 12.41
C ALA A 44 -24.40 -11.74 12.52
N PRO A 45 -23.18 -12.20 12.80
CA PRO A 45 -22.03 -11.31 12.91
C PRO A 45 -21.85 -10.57 11.58
N THR A 46 -22.02 -9.26 11.60
CA THR A 46 -21.77 -8.41 10.43
C THR A 46 -20.31 -8.61 10.01
N ALA A 47 -20.10 -9.29 8.89
CA ALA A 47 -18.77 -9.53 8.36
C ALA A 47 -18.07 -8.18 8.12
N ARG A 48 -16.94 -7.96 8.79
CA ARG A 48 -16.15 -6.74 8.58
C ARG A 48 -15.60 -6.75 7.15
N PRO A 49 -15.65 -5.62 6.42
CA PRO A 49 -15.04 -5.52 5.09
C PRO A 49 -13.57 -5.94 5.13
N ALA A 50 -13.17 -6.80 4.18
CA ALA A 50 -11.77 -7.18 4.03
C ALA A 50 -10.95 -5.98 3.51
N PRO A 51 -9.66 -5.86 3.87
CA PRO A 51 -8.79 -4.83 3.31
C PRO A 51 -8.69 -4.96 1.78
N PRO A 52 -8.62 -3.83 1.05
CA PRO A 52 -8.47 -3.85 -0.40
C PRO A 52 -7.14 -4.50 -0.81
N VAL A 53 -7.14 -5.09 -2.01
CA VAL A 53 -5.93 -5.60 -2.65
C VAL A 53 -5.38 -4.51 -3.57
N LEU A 54 -4.13 -4.12 -3.36
CA LEU A 54 -3.41 -3.13 -4.18
C LEU A 54 -2.27 -3.84 -4.90
N ASN A 55 -2.28 -3.84 -6.23
CA ASN A 55 -1.27 -4.51 -7.06
C ASN A 55 -1.02 -5.98 -6.66
N GLY A 56 -2.08 -6.73 -6.36
CA GLY A 56 -1.99 -8.13 -5.93
C GLY A 56 -1.56 -8.34 -4.48
N VAL A 57 -1.34 -7.28 -3.71
CA VAL A 57 -0.94 -7.31 -2.30
C VAL A 57 -2.11 -6.88 -1.42
N ARG A 58 -2.36 -7.57 -0.31
CA ARG A 58 -3.33 -7.15 0.71
C ARG A 58 -2.59 -6.60 1.93
N PRO A 59 -2.41 -5.27 2.08
CA PRO A 59 -1.84 -4.70 3.29
C PRO A 59 -2.65 -5.10 4.53
N GLY A 60 -1.97 -5.44 5.62
CA GLY A 60 -2.64 -5.87 6.84
C GLY A 60 -2.98 -7.36 6.90
N ALA A 61 -2.64 -8.14 5.85
CA ALA A 61 -2.78 -9.60 5.86
C ALA A 61 -1.93 -10.25 6.96
N GLU A 62 -0.77 -9.66 7.28
CA GLU A 62 0.10 -10.14 8.35
C GLU A 62 -0.12 -9.41 9.68
N LYS A 63 0.40 -10.00 10.75
CA LYS A 63 0.51 -9.34 12.06
C LYS A 63 1.54 -8.21 12.00
N LYS A 64 1.44 -7.26 12.93
CA LYS A 64 2.45 -6.21 13.10
C LYS A 64 3.81 -6.84 13.36
N SER A 65 4.85 -6.33 12.71
CA SER A 65 6.21 -6.80 12.86
C SER A 65 7.14 -5.65 13.27
N GLN A 66 8.33 -5.98 13.78
CA GLN A 66 9.38 -4.97 14.01
C GLN A 66 9.96 -4.40 12.71
N LEU A 67 9.71 -5.06 11.57
CA LEU A 67 10.14 -4.58 10.25
C LEU A 67 9.24 -3.46 9.73
N ASP A 68 8.02 -3.33 10.27
CA ASP A 68 7.05 -2.34 9.80
C ASP A 68 7.61 -0.92 9.96
N GLY A 69 7.52 -0.11 8.91
CA GLY A 69 8.02 1.25 8.90
C GLY A 69 8.46 1.73 7.52
N THR A 70 8.86 3.00 7.46
CA THR A 70 9.54 3.57 6.30
C THR A 70 11.04 3.59 6.57
N TRP A 71 11.80 2.92 5.73
CA TRP A 71 13.25 2.75 5.85
C TRP A 71 13.94 3.44 4.69
N THR A 72 14.99 4.22 4.99
CA THR A 72 15.67 5.02 3.98
C THR A 72 17.19 4.99 4.13
N ALA A 73 17.88 5.16 3.02
CA ALA A 73 19.31 5.42 2.96
C ALA A 73 19.65 6.26 1.72
N GLY A 74 20.83 6.90 1.76
CA GLY A 74 21.33 7.70 0.65
C GLY A 74 20.52 8.98 0.38
N SER A 75 20.88 9.66 -0.70
CA SER A 75 20.26 10.89 -1.18
C SER A 75 20.37 10.96 -2.71
N GLY A 76 19.60 11.86 -3.33
CA GLY A 76 19.61 12.06 -4.79
C GLY A 76 19.39 10.76 -5.56
N SER A 77 20.24 10.51 -6.57
CA SER A 77 20.18 9.32 -7.42
C SER A 77 20.52 8.00 -6.71
N ARG A 78 21.13 8.05 -5.52
CA ARG A 78 21.49 6.86 -4.71
C ARG A 78 20.47 6.56 -3.61
N ARG A 79 19.36 7.29 -3.58
CA ARG A 79 18.33 7.12 -2.55
C ARG A 79 17.68 5.75 -2.65
N VAL A 80 17.54 5.10 -1.50
CA VAL A 80 16.71 3.91 -1.31
C VAL A 80 15.62 4.26 -0.31
N ALA A 81 14.37 3.97 -0.66
CA ALA A 81 13.23 4.21 0.22
C ALA A 81 12.29 3.00 0.17
N LEU A 82 12.29 2.21 1.24
CA LEU A 82 11.52 0.97 1.37
C LEU A 82 10.46 1.14 2.46
N PHE A 83 9.21 0.89 2.13
CA PHE A 83 8.11 0.84 3.07
C PHE A 83 7.70 -0.61 3.29
N LEU A 84 7.59 -1.00 4.56
CA LEU A 84 7.11 -2.32 4.98
C LEU A 84 5.91 -2.13 5.90
N TYR A 85 4.84 -2.86 5.63
CA TYR A 85 3.65 -2.82 6.47
C TYR A 85 2.87 -4.12 6.36
N ARG A 86 2.91 -4.95 7.41
CA ARG A 86 1.96 -6.05 7.63
C ARG A 86 1.66 -6.87 6.38
N GLY A 87 2.70 -7.44 5.78
CA GLY A 87 2.59 -8.28 4.57
C GLY A 87 2.89 -7.55 3.27
N ALA A 88 2.82 -6.22 3.26
CA ALA A 88 3.09 -5.39 2.09
C ALA A 88 4.49 -4.79 2.12
N ALA A 89 5.10 -4.71 0.94
CA ALA A 89 6.39 -4.06 0.72
C ALA A 89 6.30 -3.13 -0.50
N THR A 90 6.92 -1.96 -0.39
CA THR A 90 6.99 -0.99 -1.49
C THR A 90 8.35 -0.30 -1.51
N LEU A 91 9.07 -0.44 -2.62
CA LEU A 91 10.27 0.32 -2.91
C LEU A 91 9.89 1.55 -3.73
N ASN A 92 10.13 2.75 -3.20
CA ASN A 92 9.81 4.02 -3.84
C ASN A 92 11.02 4.68 -4.53
N ALA A 93 12.22 4.17 -4.29
CA ALA A 93 13.46 4.61 -4.94
C ALA A 93 14.51 3.46 -4.90
N PRO A 94 15.36 3.28 -5.93
CA PRO A 94 15.51 4.15 -7.12
C PRO A 94 14.45 3.97 -8.21
N GLY A 95 13.66 2.90 -8.16
CA GLY A 95 12.47 2.70 -8.98
C GLY A 95 11.26 2.45 -8.10
N PHE A 96 10.08 2.35 -8.72
CA PHE A 96 8.86 1.95 -8.04
C PHE A 96 8.66 0.44 -8.16
N CYS A 97 8.65 -0.25 -7.03
CA CYS A 97 8.36 -1.68 -6.97
C CYS A 97 7.37 -1.98 -5.84
N THR A 98 6.43 -2.88 -6.08
CA THR A 98 5.43 -3.30 -5.09
C THR A 98 5.44 -4.81 -4.93
N GLY A 99 5.08 -5.28 -3.74
CA GLY A 99 4.96 -6.71 -3.48
C GLY A 99 4.81 -7.00 -2.00
N THR A 100 5.41 -8.09 -1.55
CA THR A 100 5.16 -8.65 -0.22
C THR A 100 6.41 -8.71 0.64
N VAL A 101 6.19 -8.73 1.95
CA VAL A 101 7.18 -9.13 2.96
C VAL A 101 6.51 -10.11 3.92
N ASP A 102 7.13 -11.25 4.19
CA ASP A 102 6.60 -12.23 5.14
C ASP A 102 7.18 -12.05 6.57
N ALA A 103 6.69 -12.84 7.51
CA ALA A 103 7.12 -12.82 8.90
C ALA A 103 8.61 -13.15 9.10
N GLN A 104 9.24 -13.85 8.14
CA GLN A 104 10.66 -14.19 8.15
C GLN A 104 11.51 -13.12 7.46
N GLY A 105 10.88 -12.03 7.00
CA GLY A 105 11.49 -10.91 6.31
C GLY A 105 11.83 -11.18 4.85
N ARG A 106 11.30 -12.25 4.24
CA ARG A 106 11.49 -12.48 2.80
C ARG A 106 10.65 -11.48 2.02
N ILE A 107 11.28 -10.80 1.08
CA ILE A 107 10.69 -9.76 0.26
C ILE A 107 10.59 -10.27 -1.17
N LYS A 108 9.41 -10.12 -1.79
CA LYS A 108 9.22 -10.32 -3.22
C LYS A 108 8.57 -9.07 -3.82
N LEU A 109 9.25 -8.42 -4.76
CA LEU A 109 8.77 -7.21 -5.43
C LEU A 109 8.69 -7.41 -6.94
N SER A 110 7.79 -6.67 -7.56
CA SER A 110 7.76 -6.44 -9.00
C SER A 110 7.96 -4.95 -9.26
N CYS A 111 8.90 -4.63 -10.15
CA CYS A 111 9.29 -3.25 -10.44
C CYS A 111 8.68 -2.77 -11.75
N ALA A 112 8.10 -1.56 -11.73
CA ALA A 112 7.48 -0.96 -12.90
C ALA A 112 8.47 -0.68 -14.04
N ASN A 113 9.75 -0.49 -13.71
CA ASN A 113 10.83 -0.29 -14.69
C ASN A 113 11.49 -1.60 -15.15
N GLY A 114 10.97 -2.77 -14.77
CA GLY A 114 11.52 -4.07 -15.13
C GLY A 114 12.84 -4.46 -14.46
N SER A 115 13.41 -3.61 -13.59
CA SER A 115 14.64 -3.94 -12.85
C SER A 115 14.46 -5.17 -11.97
N ARG A 116 15.52 -5.97 -11.83
CA ARG A 116 15.55 -7.17 -10.98
C ARG A 116 16.42 -7.04 -9.74
N ASP A 117 17.22 -5.99 -9.64
CA ASP A 117 18.22 -5.78 -8.58
C ASP A 117 17.63 -5.85 -7.17
N ARG A 118 16.35 -5.48 -7.02
CA ARG A 118 15.64 -5.44 -5.73
C ARG A 118 14.28 -6.14 -5.82
N THR A 119 14.23 -7.34 -6.40
CA THR A 119 12.97 -8.09 -6.58
C THR A 119 12.82 -9.30 -5.67
N ASP A 120 13.91 -9.91 -5.23
CA ASP A 120 13.90 -11.00 -4.25
C ASP A 120 14.98 -10.71 -3.21
N GLY A 121 14.61 -10.69 -1.92
CA GLY A 121 15.57 -10.38 -0.87
C GLY A 121 15.10 -10.77 0.52
N ARG A 122 15.98 -10.54 1.51
CA ARG A 122 15.69 -10.79 2.91
C ARG A 122 16.03 -9.60 3.79
N ALA A 123 15.03 -9.10 4.50
CA ALA A 123 15.15 -8.04 5.48
C ALA A 123 15.37 -8.60 6.89
N ALA A 124 16.27 -7.97 7.64
CA ALA A 124 16.49 -8.26 9.03
C ALA A 124 16.91 -7.00 9.79
N LEU A 125 16.45 -6.87 11.04
CA LEU A 125 16.94 -5.83 11.93
C LEU A 125 18.31 -6.22 12.49
N ARG A 126 19.24 -5.25 12.45
CA ARG A 126 20.57 -5.33 13.06
C ARG A 126 20.88 -4.00 13.71
N SER A 127 20.93 -3.98 15.04
CA SER A 127 21.25 -2.78 15.84
C SER A 127 20.41 -1.56 15.44
N GLY A 128 19.08 -1.73 15.32
CA GLY A 128 18.14 -0.67 14.94
C GLY A 128 18.14 -0.26 13.46
N LYS A 129 18.94 -0.92 12.61
CA LYS A 129 18.95 -0.71 11.16
C LYS A 129 18.28 -1.87 10.45
N LEU A 130 17.59 -1.57 9.35
CA LEU A 130 17.08 -2.61 8.45
C LEU A 130 18.15 -2.96 7.44
N VAL A 131 18.65 -4.19 7.50
CA VAL A 131 19.56 -4.74 6.50
C VAL A 131 18.76 -5.58 5.54
N VAL A 132 18.78 -5.22 4.25
CA VAL A 132 18.14 -6.00 3.19
C VAL A 132 19.23 -6.56 2.28
N THR A 133 19.31 -7.88 2.19
CA THR A 133 20.18 -8.56 1.23
C THR A 133 19.34 -9.00 0.06
N TRP A 134 19.58 -8.43 -1.12
CA TRP A 134 18.88 -8.80 -2.35
C TRP A 134 19.62 -9.95 -3.05
N THR A 135 18.87 -10.91 -3.58
CA THR A 135 19.40 -12.05 -4.31
C THR A 135 20.03 -11.57 -5.62
N GLY A 136 21.34 -11.78 -5.78
CA GLY A 136 22.10 -11.32 -6.96
C GLY A 136 22.21 -9.79 -7.08
N GLY A 137 21.78 -9.05 -6.06
CA GLY A 137 21.69 -7.59 -6.07
C GLY A 137 22.51 -6.94 -4.96
N PRO A 138 22.27 -5.64 -4.68
CA PRO A 138 22.97 -4.92 -3.63
C PRO A 138 22.59 -5.41 -2.23
N LYS A 139 23.37 -5.00 -1.24
CA LYS A 139 23.00 -5.08 0.17
C LYS A 139 22.69 -3.67 0.67
N ASP A 140 21.44 -3.44 1.06
CA ASP A 140 21.00 -2.16 1.59
C ASP A 140 21.06 -2.16 3.11
N VAL A 141 21.55 -1.06 3.70
CA VAL A 141 21.50 -0.81 5.14
C VAL A 141 20.74 0.48 5.36
N LEU A 142 19.50 0.36 5.83
CA LEU A 142 18.52 1.43 5.90
C LEU A 142 18.28 1.83 7.35
N ARG A 143 17.98 3.12 7.54
CA ARG A 143 17.56 3.68 8.83
C ARG A 143 16.06 3.92 8.82
N LEU A 144 15.42 3.75 9.96
CA LEU A 144 14.02 4.13 10.12
C LEU A 144 13.92 5.64 9.86
N ARG A 145 12.99 6.04 9.00
CA ARG A 145 12.72 7.44 8.72
C ARG A 145 12.02 8.03 9.94
N ALA A 146 12.63 9.04 10.54
CA ALA A 146 11.95 9.86 11.54
C ALA A 146 10.77 10.59 10.87
N GLY A 147 9.62 10.58 11.55
CA GLY A 147 8.42 11.32 11.15
C GLY A 147 8.63 12.82 11.20
#